data_AF-A0A756ZPN5-F1
#
_entry.id   AF-A0A756ZPN5-F1
#
_cell.length_a   1.000
_cell.length_b   1.000
_cell.length_c   1.000
_cell.angle_alpha   90.00
_cell.angle_beta   90.00
_cell.angle_gamma   90.00
#
_symmetry.space_group_name_H-M   'P 1'
#
loop_
_entity.id
_entity.type
_entity.pdbx_description
1 polymer ?
#
loop_
_entity_poly.entity_id
_entity_poly.type
_entity_poly.pdbx_seq_one_letter_code
_entity_poly.pdbx_strand_id
1 'polypeptide(L)'
;MHSHKLVTPGLASLPGDLSYLDIEFVFSGNEDRKAQYRLVFCPPSLDPVAAETMHGMLGADVYTLCVSVVSFVDMIQLDREQEQLQNPVVGEEPINVFAKPEGSFSLTLSELQYLYGTLVDFMIKVADNEGIQILFFAAEREELIATYERYVKRLTRQRGLTYLNDGASYAIRTQHYPKQG
;
A
#
# COMPACT_ATOMS: atom_id res chain seq x y z
N MET A 1 -15.26 18.06 -5.30
CA MET A 1 -14.41 17.75 -4.12
C MET A 1 -14.16 16.26 -4.12
N HIS A 2 -12.92 15.79 -3.88
CA HIS A 2 -12.67 14.35 -3.71
C HIS A 2 -13.03 13.93 -2.28
N SER A 3 -13.54 12.72 -2.11
CA SER A 3 -13.89 12.15 -0.81
C SER A 3 -13.46 10.69 -0.73
N HIS A 4 -13.26 10.20 0.49
CA HIS A 4 -13.00 8.80 0.76
C HIS A 4 -13.77 8.37 2.02
N LYS A 5 -14.03 7.07 2.15
CA LYS A 5 -14.53 6.46 3.39
C LYS A 5 -13.88 5.11 3.59
N LEU A 6 -13.67 4.75 4.85
CA LEU A 6 -13.32 3.38 5.20
C LEU A 6 -14.54 2.49 5.00
N VAL A 7 -14.36 1.41 4.25
CA VAL A 7 -15.38 0.38 4.05
C VAL A 7 -15.27 -0.65 5.15
N THR A 8 -14.04 -1.00 5.56
CA THR A 8 -13.80 -1.80 6.76
C THR A 8 -13.85 -0.90 8.01
N PRO A 9 -14.51 -1.34 9.10
CA PRO A 9 -14.64 -0.55 10.34
C PRO A 9 -13.30 -0.37 11.09
N GLY A 10 -12.25 -1.06 10.65
CA GLY A 10 -10.90 -1.03 11.19
C GLY A 10 -10.00 -1.96 10.37
N LEU A 11 -8.81 -2.24 10.89
CA LEU A 11 -7.92 -3.24 10.31
C LEU A 11 -8.55 -4.63 10.50
N ALA A 12 -8.85 -5.32 9.39
CA ALA A 12 -9.46 -6.64 9.40
C ALA A 12 -8.40 -7.72 9.14
N SER A 13 -8.53 -8.88 9.78
CA SER A 13 -7.59 -9.99 9.59
C SER A 13 -7.99 -10.91 8.43
N LEU A 14 -7.00 -11.46 7.75
CA LEU A 14 -7.08 -12.50 6.74
C LEU A 14 -6.28 -13.73 7.20
N PRO A 15 -6.50 -14.91 6.62
CA PRO A 15 -5.69 -16.09 6.91
C PRO A 15 -4.18 -15.83 6.68
N GLY A 16 -3.34 -16.43 7.52
CA GLY A 16 -1.88 -16.36 7.38
C GLY A 16 -1.27 -15.04 7.83
N ASP A 17 -1.71 -14.47 8.95
CA ASP A 17 -1.17 -13.23 9.55
C ASP A 17 -1.26 -11.99 8.63
N LEU A 18 -2.12 -12.06 7.62
CA LEU A 18 -2.44 -10.95 6.75
C LEU A 18 -3.49 -10.05 7.42
N SER A 19 -3.38 -8.76 7.21
CA SER A 19 -4.39 -7.79 7.62
C SER A 19 -4.70 -6.85 6.48
N TYR A 20 -5.89 -6.26 6.45
CA TYR A 20 -6.28 -5.36 5.38
C TYR A 20 -7.22 -4.24 5.82
N LEU A 21 -7.24 -3.20 5.00
CA LEU A 21 -8.12 -2.05 5.13
C LEU A 21 -8.69 -1.70 3.75
N ASP A 22 -10.02 -1.68 3.63
CA ASP A 22 -10.69 -1.29 2.39
C ASP A 22 -11.14 0.17 2.43
N ILE A 23 -10.88 0.88 1.35
CA ILE A 23 -11.14 2.32 1.24
C ILE A 23 -11.85 2.59 -0.08
N GLU A 24 -13.04 3.18 0.00
CA GLU A 24 -13.79 3.66 -1.16
C GLU A 24 -13.45 5.13 -1.40
N PHE A 25 -13.12 5.45 -2.65
CA PHE A 25 -12.83 6.80 -3.13
C PHE A 25 -13.93 7.25 -4.08
N VAL A 26 -14.39 8.49 -3.92
CA VAL A 26 -15.22 9.19 -4.89
C VAL A 26 -14.44 10.39 -5.39
N PHE A 27 -14.09 10.37 -6.67
CA PHE A 27 -13.27 11.40 -7.27
C PHE A 27 -14.12 12.50 -7.88
N SER A 28 -13.72 13.75 -7.65
CA SER A 28 -14.35 14.93 -8.25
C SER A 28 -15.84 15.09 -7.89
N GLY A 29 -16.32 14.39 -6.85
CA GLY A 29 -17.73 14.37 -6.46
C GLY A 29 -18.64 13.65 -7.46
N ASN A 30 -18.07 12.81 -8.33
CA ASN A 30 -18.79 12.06 -9.34
C ASN A 30 -18.86 10.58 -8.95
N GLU A 31 -20.06 10.06 -8.75
CA GLU A 31 -20.29 8.64 -8.40
C GLU A 31 -19.85 7.68 -9.51
N ASP A 32 -19.85 8.12 -10.78
CA ASP A 32 -19.29 7.34 -11.91
C ASP A 32 -17.76 7.25 -11.84
N ARG A 33 -17.12 8.04 -10.98
CA ARG A 33 -15.68 8.03 -10.71
C ARG A 33 -15.40 7.49 -9.31
N LYS A 34 -15.97 6.33 -9.01
CA LYS A 34 -15.74 5.59 -7.77
C LYS A 34 -14.74 4.47 -7.99
N ALA A 35 -13.82 4.30 -7.04
CA ALA A 35 -12.90 3.17 -6.99
C ALA A 35 -12.74 2.70 -5.55
N GLN A 36 -12.53 1.39 -5.37
CA GLN A 36 -12.26 0.80 -4.05
C GLN A 36 -10.88 0.15 -4.08
N TYR A 37 -10.06 0.52 -3.10
CA TYR A 37 -8.73 -0.02 -2.93
C TYR A 37 -8.63 -0.76 -1.61
N ARG A 38 -7.91 -1.88 -1.63
CA ARG A 38 -7.50 -2.62 -0.44
C ARG A 38 -6.04 -2.35 -0.14
N LEU A 39 -5.76 -1.88 1.06
CA LEU A 39 -4.41 -1.92 1.63
C LEU A 39 -4.23 -3.27 2.32
N VAL A 40 -3.24 -4.05 1.90
CA VAL A 40 -2.87 -5.32 2.54
C VAL A 40 -1.59 -5.10 3.33
N PHE A 41 -1.60 -5.47 4.59
CA PHE A 41 -0.50 -5.43 5.53
C PHE A 41 -0.07 -6.87 5.79
N CYS A 42 1.16 -7.23 5.42
CA CYS A 42 1.69 -8.57 5.61
C CYS A 42 3.03 -8.52 6.36
N PRO A 43 3.38 -9.59 7.09
CA PRO A 43 4.74 -9.76 7.60
C PRO A 43 5.72 -9.99 6.44
N PRO A 44 6.99 -9.57 6.58
CA PRO A 44 8.02 -9.78 5.56
C PRO A 44 8.21 -11.25 5.13
N SER A 45 7.88 -12.21 6.00
CA SER A 45 7.99 -13.65 5.71
C SER A 45 7.10 -14.11 4.55
N LEU A 46 6.06 -13.34 4.22
CA LEU A 46 5.14 -13.65 3.12
C LEU A 46 5.50 -12.94 1.81
N ASP A 47 6.52 -12.08 1.83
CA ASP A 47 7.06 -11.41 0.65
C ASP A 47 8.60 -11.47 0.69
N PRO A 48 9.20 -12.57 0.17
CA PRO A 48 10.64 -12.75 0.17
C PRO A 48 11.40 -11.65 -0.57
N VAL A 49 10.81 -11.07 -1.62
CA VAL A 49 11.43 -10.01 -2.42
C VAL A 49 11.48 -8.72 -1.61
N ALA A 50 10.39 -8.36 -0.94
CA ALA A 50 10.38 -7.24 -0.01
C ALA A 50 11.35 -7.48 1.16
N ALA A 51 11.41 -8.70 1.72
CA ALA A 51 12.31 -9.05 2.80
C ALA A 51 13.79 -8.85 2.41
N GLU A 52 14.19 -9.33 1.24
CA GLU A 52 15.55 -9.15 0.70
C GLU A 52 15.87 -7.67 0.48
N THR A 53 14.94 -6.93 -0.13
CA THR A 53 15.08 -5.49 -0.39
C THR A 53 15.24 -4.71 0.92
N MET A 54 14.38 -5.00 1.91
CA MET A 54 14.47 -4.38 3.24
C MET A 54 15.79 -4.70 3.94
N HIS A 55 16.28 -5.93 3.83
CA HIS A 55 17.56 -6.31 4.40
C HIS A 55 18.71 -5.50 3.79
N GLY A 56 18.69 -5.28 2.47
CA GLY A 56 19.65 -4.41 1.79
C GLY A 56 19.58 -2.95 2.25
N MET A 57 18.37 -2.43 2.48
CA MET A 57 18.15 -1.03 2.88
C MET A 57 18.44 -0.75 4.36
N LEU A 58 18.12 -1.68 5.26
CA LEU A 58 18.06 -1.46 6.71
C LEU A 58 19.09 -2.30 7.49
N GLY A 59 19.71 -3.29 6.86
CA GLY A 59 20.64 -4.22 7.50
C GLY A 59 19.96 -5.38 8.24
N ALA A 60 20.73 -6.12 9.03
CA ALA A 60 20.26 -7.33 9.72
C ALA A 60 19.28 -7.08 10.88
N ASP A 61 19.31 -5.89 11.49
CA ASP A 61 18.49 -5.58 12.66
C ASP A 61 16.98 -5.54 12.34
N VAL A 62 16.62 -5.43 11.05
CA VAL A 62 15.23 -5.42 10.58
C VAL A 62 14.43 -6.64 11.01
N TYR A 63 15.07 -7.81 11.14
CA TYR A 63 14.41 -9.06 11.52
C TYR A 63 13.94 -9.08 12.99
N THR A 64 14.43 -8.16 13.81
CA THR A 64 14.03 -8.01 15.22
C THR A 64 12.89 -7.02 15.42
N LEU A 65 12.48 -6.34 14.35
CA LEU A 65 11.48 -5.27 14.40
C LEU A 65 10.11 -5.78 13.98
N CYS A 66 9.06 -5.13 14.48
CA CYS A 66 7.71 -5.28 13.96
C CYS A 66 7.63 -4.54 12.62
N VAL A 67 7.67 -5.31 11.53
CA VAL A 67 7.66 -4.79 10.16
C VAL A 67 6.37 -5.21 9.48
N SER A 68 5.79 -4.28 8.73
CA SER A 68 4.70 -4.60 7.80
C SER A 68 5.07 -4.15 6.39
N VAL A 69 5.01 -5.10 5.47
CA VAL A 69 5.01 -4.86 4.03
C VAL A 69 3.58 -4.51 3.62
N VAL A 70 3.42 -3.43 2.87
CA VAL A 70 2.12 -2.92 2.46
C VAL A 70 1.99 -2.92 0.96
N SER A 71 0.96 -3.61 0.47
CA SER A 71 0.54 -3.60 -0.93
C SER A 71 -0.81 -2.89 -1.05
N PHE A 72 -1.07 -2.24 -2.18
CA PHE A 72 -2.36 -1.64 -2.47
C PHE A 72 -2.91 -2.25 -3.76
N VAL A 73 -4.17 -2.68 -3.72
CA VAL A 73 -4.79 -3.45 -4.81
C VAL A 73 -6.14 -2.82 -5.15
N ASP A 74 -6.44 -2.72 -6.45
CA ASP A 74 -7.78 -2.35 -6.92
C ASP A 74 -8.72 -3.55 -6.74
N MET A 75 -9.83 -3.36 -6.02
CA MET A 75 -10.76 -4.45 -5.72
C MET A 75 -11.33 -5.11 -6.98
N ILE A 76 -11.48 -4.37 -8.10
CA ILE A 76 -11.94 -4.94 -9.36
C ILE A 76 -10.94 -5.98 -9.88
N GLN A 77 -9.64 -5.71 -9.77
CA GLN A 77 -8.63 -6.67 -10.22
C GLN A 77 -8.53 -7.87 -9.28
N LEU A 78 -8.69 -7.63 -7.97
CA LEU A 78 -8.71 -8.71 -6.99
C LEU A 78 -9.89 -9.66 -7.22
N ASP A 79 -11.08 -9.12 -7.50
CA ASP A 79 -12.27 -9.92 -7.81
C ASP A 79 -12.06 -10.74 -9.10
N ARG A 80 -11.46 -10.14 -10.13
CA ARG A 80 -11.11 -10.85 -11.37
C ARG A 80 -10.09 -11.96 -11.14
N GLU A 81 -9.05 -11.71 -10.34
CA GLU A 81 -8.05 -12.74 -9.99
C GLU A 81 -8.73 -13.92 -9.27
N GLN A 82 -9.62 -13.63 -8.31
CA GLN A 82 -10.37 -14.68 -7.62
C GLN A 82 -11.26 -15.49 -8.56
N GLU A 83 -11.91 -14.82 -9.53
CA GLU A 83 -12.71 -15.50 -10.55
C GLU A 83 -11.84 -16.40 -11.44
N GLN A 84 -10.66 -15.93 -11.86
CA GLN A 84 -9.70 -16.72 -12.66
C GLN A 84 -9.19 -17.94 -11.88
N LEU A 85 -8.93 -17.80 -10.57
CA LEU A 85 -8.52 -18.91 -9.71
C LEU A 85 -9.63 -19.96 -9.54
N GLN A 86 -10.89 -19.52 -9.48
CA GLN A 86 -12.04 -20.40 -9.37
C GLN A 86 -12.40 -21.07 -10.70
N ASN A 87 -12.19 -20.38 -11.83
CA ASN A 87 -12.54 -20.82 -13.17
C ASN A 87 -11.35 -20.67 -14.15
N PRO A 88 -10.28 -21.45 -13.99
CA PRO A 88 -9.07 -21.27 -14.79
C PRO A 88 -9.31 -21.63 -16.26
N VAL A 89 -8.95 -20.73 -17.17
CA VAL A 89 -8.97 -20.96 -18.61
C VAL A 89 -7.55 -21.33 -19.08
N VAL A 90 -7.43 -22.47 -19.78
CA VAL A 90 -6.13 -22.95 -20.27
C VAL A 90 -5.54 -21.96 -21.28
N GLY A 91 -4.34 -21.46 -20.98
CA GLY A 91 -3.61 -20.51 -21.83
C GLY A 91 -3.89 -19.03 -21.54
N GLU A 92 -4.71 -18.73 -20.54
CA GLU A 92 -4.92 -17.36 -20.09
C GLU A 92 -3.74 -16.89 -19.21
N GLU A 93 -3.31 -15.64 -19.38
CA GLU A 93 -2.27 -15.05 -18.55
C GLU A 93 -2.80 -14.70 -17.15
N PRO A 94 -1.98 -14.85 -16.09
CA PRO A 94 -2.38 -14.43 -14.74
C PRO A 94 -2.73 -12.95 -14.68
N ILE A 95 -3.82 -12.63 -13.98
CA ILE A 95 -4.23 -11.24 -13.80
C ILE A 95 -3.19 -10.50 -12.94
N ASN A 96 -2.69 -9.39 -13.48
CA ASN A 96 -1.89 -8.45 -12.68
C ASN A 96 -2.81 -7.59 -11.81
N VAL A 97 -2.88 -7.93 -10.52
CA VAL A 97 -3.73 -7.23 -9.54
C VAL A 97 -3.33 -5.77 -9.28
N PHE A 98 -2.10 -5.40 -9.62
CA PHE A 98 -1.57 -4.04 -9.49
C PHE A 98 -1.77 -3.21 -10.77
N ALA A 99 -2.19 -3.83 -11.87
CA ALA A 99 -2.51 -3.13 -13.10
C ALA A 99 -3.84 -2.39 -12.97
N LYS A 100 -4.00 -1.30 -13.74
CA LYS A 100 -5.28 -0.61 -13.86
C LYS A 100 -6.33 -1.56 -14.49
N PRO A 101 -7.54 -1.70 -13.92
CA PRO A 101 -8.60 -2.51 -14.53
C PRO A 101 -8.95 -2.02 -15.94
N GLU A 102 -9.23 -2.95 -16.86
CA GLU A 102 -9.64 -2.61 -18.22
C GLU A 102 -10.98 -1.86 -18.20
N GLY A 103 -11.12 -0.82 -19.04
CA GLY A 103 -12.32 0.02 -19.08
C GLY A 103 -12.48 0.99 -17.90
N SER A 104 -11.63 0.93 -16.87
CA SER A 104 -11.69 1.89 -15.76
C SER A 104 -11.27 3.30 -16.18
N PHE A 105 -11.82 4.31 -15.50
CA PHE A 105 -11.50 5.70 -15.78
C PHE A 105 -10.02 6.01 -15.48
N SER A 106 -9.42 6.89 -16.28
CA SER A 106 -8.09 7.42 -15.96
C SER A 106 -8.20 8.48 -14.87
N LEU A 107 -7.34 8.38 -13.86
CA LEU A 107 -7.20 9.40 -12.83
C LEU A 107 -6.48 10.62 -13.42
N THR A 108 -7.01 11.80 -13.15
CA THR A 108 -6.30 13.06 -13.38
C THR A 108 -5.14 13.20 -12.39
N LEU A 109 -4.20 14.10 -12.66
CA LEU A 109 -3.11 14.39 -11.72
C LEU A 109 -3.61 14.76 -10.32
N SER A 110 -4.72 15.52 -10.22
CA SER A 110 -5.30 15.89 -8.93
C SER A 110 -5.87 14.69 -8.16
N GLU A 111 -6.45 13.72 -8.89
CA GLU A 111 -7.05 12.52 -8.31
C GLU A 111 -5.98 11.52 -7.91
N LEU A 112 -4.91 11.37 -8.71
CA LEU A 112 -3.71 10.60 -8.33
C LEU A 112 -3.10 11.16 -7.04
N GLN A 113 -2.93 12.47 -6.99
CA GLN A 113 -2.43 13.17 -5.81
C GLN A 113 -3.29 12.93 -4.57
N TYR A 114 -4.62 12.98 -4.73
CA TYR A 114 -5.54 12.69 -3.65
C TYR A 114 -5.49 11.22 -3.20
N LEU A 115 -5.50 10.28 -4.15
CA LEU A 115 -5.44 8.84 -3.90
C LEU A 115 -4.19 8.47 -3.12
N TYR A 116 -3.00 8.69 -3.68
CA TYR A 116 -1.74 8.27 -3.06
C TYR A 116 -1.43 9.02 -1.77
N GLY A 117 -1.79 10.32 -1.72
CA GLY A 117 -1.69 11.08 -0.47
C GLY A 117 -2.53 10.48 0.65
N THR A 118 -3.74 9.99 0.32
CA THR A 118 -4.65 9.35 1.28
C THR A 118 -4.17 7.94 1.65
N LEU A 119 -3.73 7.14 0.68
CA LEU A 119 -3.22 5.78 0.94
C LEU A 119 -2.02 5.81 1.89
N VAL A 120 -1.00 6.62 1.62
CA VAL A 120 0.18 6.74 2.50
C VAL A 120 -0.22 7.28 3.89
N ASP A 121 -1.20 8.18 3.96
CA ASP A 121 -1.73 8.68 5.23
C ASP A 121 -2.36 7.57 6.08
N PHE A 122 -3.17 6.70 5.46
CA PHE A 122 -3.76 5.54 6.12
C PHE A 122 -2.70 4.51 6.53
N MET A 123 -1.72 4.22 5.67
CA MET A 123 -0.61 3.33 6.02
C MET A 123 0.06 3.77 7.32
N ILE A 124 0.44 5.06 7.42
CA ILE A 124 1.10 5.61 8.61
C ILE A 124 0.18 5.55 9.85
N LYS A 125 -1.11 5.83 9.69
CA LYS A 125 -2.09 5.74 10.80
C LYS A 125 -2.27 4.32 11.30
N VAL A 126 -2.35 3.34 10.41
CA VAL A 126 -2.42 1.92 10.79
C VAL A 126 -1.15 1.54 11.54
N ALA A 127 0.03 1.91 11.05
CA ALA A 127 1.26 1.59 11.75
C ALA A 127 1.38 2.21 13.13
N ASP A 128 0.85 3.42 13.30
CA ASP A 128 0.78 4.03 14.61
C ASP A 128 -0.11 3.22 15.57
N ASN A 129 -1.33 2.90 15.14
CA ASN A 129 -2.29 2.17 15.95
C ASN A 129 -1.83 0.75 16.31
N GLU A 130 -1.17 0.06 15.38
CA GLU A 130 -0.75 -1.33 15.52
C GLU A 130 0.66 -1.49 16.13
N GLY A 131 1.34 -0.40 16.47
CA GLY A 131 2.70 -0.47 17.02
C GLY A 131 3.76 -0.93 16.00
N ILE A 132 3.47 -0.85 14.70
CA ILE A 132 4.41 -1.24 13.64
C ILE A 132 5.60 -0.28 13.66
N GLN A 133 6.81 -0.83 13.66
CA GLN A 133 8.07 -0.07 13.77
C GLN A 133 8.61 0.35 12.40
N ILE A 134 8.42 -0.50 11.39
CA ILE A 134 8.76 -0.20 9.99
C ILE A 134 7.57 -0.51 9.09
N LEU A 135 7.18 0.47 8.28
CA LEU A 135 6.34 0.25 7.12
C LEU A 135 7.20 0.17 5.87
N PHE A 136 7.05 -0.89 5.10
CA PHE A 136 7.68 -1.04 3.80
C PHE A 136 6.64 -1.13 2.69
N PHE A 137 6.88 -0.49 1.56
CA PHE A 137 6.08 -0.66 0.35
C PHE A 137 6.88 -0.24 -0.87
N ALA A 138 6.50 -0.76 -2.04
CA ALA A 138 7.11 -0.42 -3.31
C ALA A 138 6.10 0.25 -4.25
N ALA A 139 6.60 1.16 -5.09
CA ALA A 139 5.86 1.68 -6.22
C ALA A 139 5.99 0.70 -7.39
N GLU A 140 4.98 -0.14 -7.60
CA GLU A 140 4.94 -1.17 -8.67
C GLU A 140 4.98 -0.61 -10.11
N ARG A 141 4.88 0.72 -10.25
CA ARG A 141 4.91 1.41 -11.54
C ARG A 141 5.85 2.60 -11.46
N GLU A 142 6.75 2.72 -12.42
CA GLU A 142 7.74 3.81 -12.48
C GLU A 142 7.08 5.20 -12.42
N GLU A 143 5.94 5.35 -13.09
CA GLU A 143 5.15 6.59 -13.11
C GLU A 143 4.71 7.05 -11.71
N LEU A 144 4.63 6.12 -10.76
CA LEU A 144 4.18 6.38 -9.39
C LEU A 144 5.32 6.77 -8.46
N ILE A 145 6.59 6.49 -8.81
CA ILE A 145 7.77 6.74 -7.96
C ILE A 145 7.81 8.20 -7.51
N ALA A 146 7.70 9.14 -8.46
CA ALA A 146 7.72 10.57 -8.14
C ALA A 146 6.54 11.01 -7.23
N THR A 147 5.40 10.34 -7.38
CA THR A 147 4.20 10.61 -6.57
C THR A 147 4.39 10.08 -5.15
N TYR A 148 4.82 8.83 -5.00
CA TYR A 148 5.12 8.22 -3.70
C TYR A 148 6.20 8.98 -2.95
N GLU A 149 7.34 9.26 -3.58
CA GLU A 149 8.43 9.99 -2.94
C GLU A 149 7.95 11.33 -2.37
N ARG A 150 7.16 12.08 -3.14
CA ARG A 150 6.60 13.36 -2.70
C ARG A 150 5.73 13.20 -1.45
N TYR A 151 4.86 12.19 -1.40
CA TYR A 151 3.96 11.99 -0.27
C TYR A 151 4.64 11.41 0.95
N VAL A 152 5.54 10.44 0.77
CA VAL A 152 6.37 9.90 1.83
C VAL A 152 7.15 11.02 2.49
N LYS A 153 7.88 11.82 1.72
CA LYS A 153 8.65 12.95 2.24
C LYS A 153 7.78 13.96 2.97
N ARG A 154 6.63 14.32 2.41
CA ARG A 154 5.72 15.30 3.02
C ARG A 154 5.13 14.78 4.33
N LEU A 155 4.58 13.58 4.32
CA LEU A 155 3.81 13.01 5.44
C LEU A 155 4.72 12.56 6.60
N THR A 156 5.91 12.04 6.29
CA THR A 156 6.92 11.71 7.32
C THR A 156 7.42 12.98 8.00
N ARG A 157 7.77 14.02 7.22
CA ARG A 157 8.20 15.32 7.77
C ARG A 157 7.14 15.96 8.67
N GLN A 158 5.87 15.92 8.27
CA GLN A 158 4.75 16.46 9.07
C GLN A 158 4.59 15.76 10.43
N ARG A 159 5.04 14.51 10.53
CA ARG A 159 4.92 13.67 11.73
C ARG A 159 6.24 13.46 12.47
N GLY A 160 7.33 14.10 12.02
CA GLY A 160 8.66 13.89 12.60
C GLY A 160 9.22 12.48 12.41
N LEU A 161 8.74 11.74 11.39
CA LEU A 161 9.22 10.40 11.05
C LEU A 161 10.42 10.47 10.10
N THR A 162 11.17 9.37 10.03
CA THR A 162 12.26 9.21 9.05
C THR A 162 11.92 8.13 8.04
N TYR A 163 12.51 8.19 6.86
CA TYR A 163 12.35 7.17 5.84
C TYR A 163 13.66 6.94 5.09
N LEU A 164 13.79 5.74 4.52
CA LEU A 164 14.79 5.39 3.52
C LEU A 164 14.07 5.05 2.23
N ASN A 165 14.75 5.24 1.10
CA ASN A 165 14.26 4.82 -0.20
C ASN A 165 15.40 4.20 -1.01
N ASP A 166 15.07 3.18 -1.78
CA ASP A 166 15.95 2.56 -2.77
C ASP A 166 15.14 2.33 -4.05
N GLY A 167 15.40 3.15 -5.07
CA GLY A 167 14.58 3.20 -6.29
C GLY A 167 13.10 3.44 -5.98
N ALA A 168 12.28 2.44 -6.28
CA ALA A 168 10.83 2.44 -6.09
C ALA A 168 10.38 1.93 -4.70
N SER A 169 11.33 1.50 -3.85
CA SER A 169 11.05 0.91 -2.55
C SER A 169 11.22 1.93 -1.43
N TYR A 170 10.29 1.94 -0.47
CA TYR A 170 10.27 2.90 0.63
C TYR A 170 10.14 2.17 1.96
N ALA A 171 11.00 2.54 2.91
CA ALA A 171 10.93 2.08 4.30
C ALA A 171 10.74 3.28 5.23
N ILE A 172 9.57 3.38 5.85
CA ILE A 172 9.25 4.43 6.84
C ILE A 172 9.51 3.89 8.24
N ARG A 173 10.38 4.57 8.98
CA ARG A 173 10.57 4.35 10.42
C ARG A 173 9.51 5.14 11.18
N THR A 174 8.64 4.43 11.87
CA THR A 174 7.51 5.00 12.57
C THR A 174 7.94 5.57 13.93
N GLN A 175 7.00 6.12 14.70
CA GLN A 175 7.29 6.59 16.05
C GLN A 175 7.63 5.46 17.03
N HIS A 176 7.30 4.22 16.69
CA HIS A 176 7.60 3.02 17.47
C HIS A 176 8.98 2.44 17.15
N TYR A 177 9.68 3.00 16.16
CA TYR A 177 11.05 2.60 15.82
C TYR A 177 11.99 2.88 17.00
N PRO A 178 12.87 1.94 17.38
CA PRO A 178 13.78 2.13 18.51
C PRO A 178 14.66 3.36 18.31
N LYS A 179 14.62 4.29 19.26
CA LYS A 179 15.61 5.38 19.31
C LYS A 179 16.96 4.74 19.64
N GLN A 180 17.95 4.93 18.78
CA GLN A 180 19.33 4.57 19.13
C GLN A 180 19.67 5.30 20.44
N GLY A 181 20.03 4.51 21.46
CA GLY A 181 20.50 5.00 22.76
C GLY A 181 21.90 5.59 22.69
#